data_AF-D5VIZ3-F1
#
_entry.id   AF-D5VIZ3-F1
#
_cell.length_a   1.000
_cell.length_b   1.000
_cell.length_c   1.000
_cell.angle_alpha   90.00
_cell.angle_beta   90.00
_cell.angle_gamma   90.00
#
_symmetry.space_group_name_H-M   'P 1'
#
loop_
_entity.id
_entity.type
_entity.pdbx_description
1 polymer ?
#
loop_
_entity_poly.entity_id
_entity_poly.type
_entity_poly.pdbx_seq_one_letter_code
_entity_poly.pdbx_strand_id
1 'polypeptide(L)'
;MKALIITAVAFGAFAGAAQAGVSNLDYLQAARCRGLAASENLGKLDTTALDAFLRDEGSARELAVRTSASNKMQAALKEANAADGEKKAKLLAQRDGACATYIAGGK
;
A
#
# COMPACT_ATOMS: atom_id res chain seq x y z
N MET A 1 17.09 -7.00 31.38
CA MET A 1 16.96 -6.45 30.01
C MET A 1 16.25 -7.48 29.16
N LYS A 2 14.94 -7.33 28.92
CA LYS A 2 14.18 -8.19 28.00
C LYS A 2 14.13 -7.46 26.65
N ALA A 3 14.89 -7.95 25.69
CA ALA A 3 14.85 -7.44 24.32
C ALA A 3 13.56 -7.95 23.65
N LEU A 4 12.65 -7.03 23.37
CA LEU A 4 11.50 -7.29 22.49
C LEU A 4 12.01 -7.35 21.06
N ILE A 5 12.00 -8.55 20.49
CA ILE A 5 12.25 -8.78 19.07
C ILE A 5 11.05 -8.22 18.32
N ILE A 6 11.20 -7.02 17.76
CA ILE A 6 10.26 -6.48 16.78
C ILE A 6 10.55 -7.21 15.47
N THR A 7 9.79 -8.26 15.18
CA THR A 7 9.74 -8.86 13.84
C THR A 7 9.09 -7.86 12.90
N ALA A 8 9.91 -6.99 12.30
CA ALA A 8 9.53 -6.24 11.13
C ALA A 8 9.34 -7.24 9.99
N VAL A 9 8.09 -7.50 9.63
CA VAL A 9 7.76 -8.28 8.43
C VAL A 9 8.17 -7.42 7.24
N ALA A 10 9.40 -7.62 6.76
CA ALA A 10 9.87 -7.07 5.51
C ALA A 10 9.15 -7.80 4.39
N PHE A 11 8.07 -7.20 3.87
CA PHE A 11 7.50 -7.61 2.60
C PHE A 11 8.50 -7.24 1.51
N GLY A 12 9.15 -8.27 0.97
CA GLY A 12 10.25 -8.18 0.03
C GLY A 12 9.91 -7.37 -1.21
N ALA A 13 10.95 -6.69 -1.71
CA ALA A 13 10.95 -6.06 -3.01
C ALA A 13 10.61 -7.08 -4.11
N PHE A 14 9.59 -6.80 -4.91
CA PHE A 14 9.42 -7.43 -6.21
C PHE A 14 10.44 -6.83 -7.18
N ALA A 15 11.72 -7.18 -7.00
CA ALA A 15 12.73 -7.05 -8.03
C ALA A 15 12.76 -8.37 -8.81
N GLY A 16 12.03 -8.41 -9.93
CA GLY A 16 12.04 -9.54 -10.86
C GLY A 16 11.04 -10.64 -10.54
N ALA A 17 9.80 -10.46 -10.98
CA ALA A 17 8.93 -11.60 -11.28
C ALA A 17 8.29 -11.31 -12.65
N ALA A 18 8.68 -12.12 -13.63
CA ALA A 18 7.98 -12.28 -14.90
C ALA A 18 6.46 -12.34 -14.69
N GLN A 19 5.66 -11.86 -15.66
CA GLN A 19 4.19 -11.92 -15.70
C GLN A 19 3.60 -13.27 -15.23
N ALA A 20 3.50 -13.46 -13.92
CA ALA A 20 2.52 -14.29 -13.24
C ALA A 20 1.50 -13.28 -12.69
N GLY A 21 0.24 -13.39 -13.12
CA GLY A 21 -0.76 -12.35 -12.89
C GLY A 21 -0.80 -11.84 -11.44
N VAL A 22 -1.00 -10.53 -11.29
CA VAL A 22 -1.08 -9.85 -9.99
C VAL A 22 -2.01 -10.63 -9.05
N SER A 23 -1.51 -11.04 -7.89
CA SER A 23 -2.32 -11.78 -6.92
C SER A 23 -3.37 -10.86 -6.28
N ASN A 24 -4.43 -11.44 -5.72
CA ASN A 24 -5.36 -10.68 -4.89
C ASN A 24 -4.64 -10.01 -3.71
N LEU A 25 -3.56 -10.60 -3.19
CA LEU A 25 -2.75 -10.00 -2.13
C LEU A 25 -2.03 -8.74 -2.62
N ASP A 26 -1.39 -8.79 -3.79
CA ASP A 26 -0.69 -7.65 -4.39
C ASP A 26 -1.65 -6.50 -4.70
N TYR A 27 -2.84 -6.85 -5.22
CA TYR A 27 -3.92 -5.89 -5.47
C TYR A 27 -4.38 -5.19 -4.17
N LEU A 28 -4.58 -5.95 -3.09
CA LEU A 28 -4.95 -5.41 -1.79
C LEU A 28 -3.83 -4.57 -1.16
N GLN A 29 -2.57 -4.93 -1.40
CA GLN A 29 -1.41 -4.17 -0.95
C GLN A 29 -1.29 -2.84 -1.70
N ALA A 30 -1.44 -2.84 -3.02
CA ALA A 30 -1.51 -1.63 -3.83
C ALA A 30 -2.63 -0.69 -3.34
N ALA A 31 -3.79 -1.24 -2.97
CA ALA A 31 -4.90 -0.45 -2.44
C ALA A 31 -4.56 0.21 -1.08
N ARG A 32 -3.87 -0.50 -0.19
CA ARG A 32 -3.33 0.10 1.06
C ARG A 32 -2.32 1.20 0.75
N CYS A 33 -1.38 0.94 -0.16
CA CYS A 33 -0.35 1.90 -0.56
C CYS A 33 -0.94 3.19 -1.14
N ARG A 34 -1.99 3.07 -1.96
CA ARG A 34 -2.77 4.21 -2.46
C ARG A 34 -3.37 5.03 -1.32
N GLY A 35 -3.93 4.39 -0.31
CA GLY A 35 -4.47 5.07 0.88
C GLY A 35 -3.40 5.87 1.64
N LEU A 36 -2.21 5.30 1.83
CA LEU A 36 -1.08 5.99 2.48
C LEU A 36 -0.54 7.15 1.62
N ALA A 37 -0.43 6.95 0.31
CA ALA A 37 0.05 7.97 -0.62
C ALA A 37 -0.92 9.15 -0.75
N ALA A 38 -2.23 8.92 -0.62
CA ALA A 38 -3.25 9.97 -0.67
C ALA A 38 -3.38 10.79 0.62
N SER A 39 -2.70 10.41 1.70
CA SER A 39 -2.80 11.10 2.99
C SER A 39 -2.12 12.46 2.97
N GLU A 40 -2.85 13.51 3.33
CA GLU A 40 -2.30 14.86 3.51
C GLU A 40 -1.33 14.92 4.68
N ASN A 41 -1.64 14.21 5.77
CA ASN A 41 -0.80 14.18 6.96
C ASN A 41 0.59 13.58 6.68
N LEU A 42 0.69 12.61 5.76
CA LEU A 42 1.98 12.04 5.34
C LEU A 42 2.68 12.88 4.25
N GLY A 43 2.06 13.94 3.75
CA GLY A 43 2.54 14.68 2.57
C GLY A 43 2.13 13.95 1.30
N LYS A 44 0.92 14.27 0.83
CA LYS A 44 0.24 13.67 -0.31
C LYS A 44 1.18 13.50 -1.51
N LEU A 45 1.18 12.30 -2.11
CA LEU A 45 1.92 11.96 -3.32
C LEU A 45 0.97 11.83 -4.51
N ASP A 46 1.53 11.84 -5.73
CA ASP A 46 0.79 11.51 -6.94
C ASP A 46 0.41 10.02 -6.92
N THR A 47 -0.90 9.74 -6.98
CA THR A 47 -1.45 8.38 -7.00
C THR A 47 -1.93 7.92 -8.38
N THR A 48 -1.75 8.73 -9.43
CA THR A 48 -2.35 8.50 -10.75
C THR A 48 -2.01 7.12 -11.32
N ALA A 49 -0.74 6.71 -11.19
CA ALA A 49 -0.31 5.39 -11.66
C ALA A 49 -0.90 4.24 -10.83
N LEU A 50 -1.03 4.44 -9.51
CA LEU A 50 -1.67 3.49 -8.59
C LEU A 50 -3.18 3.38 -8.86
N ASP A 51 -3.85 4.49 -9.15
CA ASP A 51 -5.27 4.53 -9.49
C ASP A 51 -5.52 3.81 -10.83
N ALA A 52 -4.65 3.99 -11.83
CA ALA A 52 -4.71 3.25 -13.09
C ALA A 52 -4.51 1.74 -12.86
N PHE A 53 -3.47 1.35 -12.12
CA PHE A 53 -3.20 -0.05 -11.76
C PHE A 53 -4.39 -0.71 -11.07
N LEU A 54 -4.95 -0.07 -10.04
CA LEU A 54 -6.10 -0.61 -9.29
C LEU A 54 -7.36 -0.71 -10.17
N ARG A 55 -7.53 0.18 -11.13
CA ARG A 55 -8.65 0.12 -12.07
C ARG A 55 -8.49 -1.03 -13.06
N ASP A 56 -7.31 -1.16 -13.65
CA ASP A 56 -7.03 -2.16 -14.68
C ASP A 56 -7.04 -3.58 -14.08
N GLU A 57 -6.37 -3.77 -12.94
CA GLU A 57 -6.36 -5.05 -12.21
C GLU A 57 -7.68 -5.37 -11.51
N GLY A 58 -8.45 -4.34 -11.14
CA GLY A 58 -9.69 -4.51 -10.38
C GLY A 58 -10.88 -4.98 -11.22
N SER A 59 -10.89 -4.70 -12.53
CA SER A 59 -12.07 -4.95 -13.39
C SER A 59 -12.40 -6.44 -13.54
N ALA A 60 -11.39 -7.31 -13.56
CA ALA A 60 -11.56 -8.76 -13.72
C ALA A 60 -11.70 -9.51 -12.39
N ARG A 61 -11.62 -8.82 -11.25
CA ARG A 61 -11.64 -9.43 -9.91
C ARG A 61 -13.05 -9.54 -9.34
N GLU A 62 -13.22 -10.52 -8.47
CA GLU A 62 -14.46 -10.72 -7.73
C GLU A 62 -14.84 -9.48 -6.90
N LEU A 63 -16.14 -9.23 -6.77
CA LEU A 63 -16.68 -8.10 -6.01
C LEU A 63 -16.14 -8.04 -4.58
N ALA A 64 -16.01 -9.19 -3.90
CA ALA A 64 -15.49 -9.24 -2.53
C ALA A 64 -14.04 -8.72 -2.43
N VAL A 65 -13.20 -9.00 -3.43
CA VAL A 65 -11.81 -8.52 -3.50
C VAL A 65 -11.79 -7.01 -3.76
N ARG A 66 -12.62 -6.52 -4.68
CA ARG A 66 -12.73 -5.08 -4.98
C ARG A 66 -13.20 -4.29 -3.77
N THR A 67 -14.24 -4.75 -3.08
CA THR A 67 -14.73 -4.14 -1.83
C THR A 67 -13.66 -4.14 -0.75
N SER A 68 -12.94 -5.26 -0.60
CA SER A 68 -11.82 -5.36 0.36
C SER A 68 -10.71 -4.36 0.06
N ALA A 69 -10.38 -4.15 -1.22
CA ALA A 69 -9.41 -3.14 -1.64
C ALA A 69 -9.87 -1.72 -1.29
N SER A 70 -11.11 -1.35 -1.63
CA SER A 70 -11.66 -0.05 -1.26
C SER A 70 -11.66 0.17 0.25
N ASN A 71 -12.03 -0.84 1.04
CA ASN A 71 -11.99 -0.78 2.50
C ASN A 71 -10.57 -0.60 3.04
N LYS A 72 -9.59 -1.34 2.50
CA LYS A 72 -8.17 -1.19 2.88
C LYS A 72 -7.62 0.18 2.54
N MET A 73 -7.96 0.71 1.37
CA MET A 73 -7.56 2.05 0.94
C MET A 73 -8.09 3.13 1.88
N GLN A 74 -9.39 3.08 2.20
CA GLN A 74 -10.03 4.04 3.10
C GLN A 74 -9.53 3.91 4.54
N ALA A 75 -9.33 2.68 5.03
CA ALA A 75 -8.77 2.43 6.35
C ALA A 75 -7.33 2.97 6.46
N ALA A 76 -6.49 2.72 5.46
CA ALA A 76 -5.12 3.21 5.44
C ALA A 76 -5.05 4.74 5.36
N LEU A 77 -5.93 5.38 4.57
CA LEU A 77 -6.03 6.83 4.51
C LEU A 77 -6.42 7.43 5.86
N LYS A 78 -7.44 6.86 6.53
CA LYS A 78 -7.87 7.28 7.86
C LYS A 78 -6.77 7.08 8.90
N GLU A 79 -6.12 5.93 8.88
CA GLU A 79 -4.99 5.59 9.75
C GLU A 79 -3.85 6.60 9.58
N ALA A 80 -3.48 6.90 8.34
CA ALA A 80 -2.44 7.87 8.00
C ALA A 80 -2.80 9.30 8.40
N ASN A 81 -4.04 9.73 8.15
CA ASN A 81 -4.52 11.06 8.53
C ASN A 81 -4.59 11.25 10.05
N ALA A 82 -4.89 10.20 10.81
CA ALA A 82 -4.96 10.21 12.27
C ALA A 82 -3.64 9.83 12.97
N ALA A 83 -2.56 9.60 12.21
CA ALA A 83 -1.29 9.17 12.78
C ALA A 83 -0.44 10.35 13.25
N ASP A 84 0.08 10.25 14.47
CA ASP A 84 0.98 11.24 15.06
C ASP A 84 2.26 10.59 15.57
N GLY A 85 3.30 11.42 15.76
CA GLY A 85 4.58 11.02 16.34
C GLY A 85 5.19 9.77 15.69
N GLU A 86 5.47 8.75 16.50
CA GLU A 86 6.10 7.51 16.04
C GLU A 86 5.23 6.72 15.04
N LYS A 87 3.90 6.77 15.18
CA LYS A 87 2.99 6.07 14.24
C LYS A 87 3.08 6.69 12.85
N LYS A 88 3.12 8.02 12.78
CA LYS A 88 3.31 8.76 11.52
C LYS A 88 4.62 8.39 10.84
N ALA A 89 5.72 8.34 11.61
CA ALA A 89 7.04 7.94 11.08
C ALA A 89 7.04 6.50 10.54
N LYS A 90 6.35 5.56 11.21
CA LYS A 90 6.21 4.18 10.75
C LYS A 90 5.41 4.07 9.45
N LEU A 91 4.31 4.81 9.32
CA LEU A 91 3.49 4.82 8.11
C LEU A 91 4.20 5.51 6.94
N LEU A 92 4.98 6.56 7.21
CA LEU A 92 5.88 7.16 6.24
C LEU A 92 6.91 6.14 5.74
N ALA A 93 7.59 5.43 6.65
CA ALA A 93 8.55 4.40 6.27
C ALA A 93 7.89 3.25 5.47
N GLN A 94 6.65 2.86 5.81
CA GLN A 94 5.90 1.90 5.02
C GLN A 94 5.61 2.42 3.61
N ARG A 95 5.17 3.68 3.49
CA ARG A 95 4.87 4.32 2.21
C ARG A 95 6.13 4.45 1.35
N ASP A 96 7.22 4.92 1.93
CA ASP A 96 8.46 5.23 1.21
C ASP A 96 9.34 3.99 0.98
N GLY A 97 9.08 2.90 1.68
CA GLY A 97 9.71 1.59 1.47
C GLY A 97 8.82 0.65 0.67
N ALA A 98 7.99 -0.11 1.38
CA ALA A 98 7.20 -1.21 0.80
C ALA A 98 6.20 -0.74 -0.29
N CYS A 99 5.75 0.52 -0.24
CA CYS A 99 4.85 1.07 -1.24
C CYS A 99 5.55 1.83 -2.37
N ALA A 100 6.85 2.09 -2.28
CA ALA A 100 7.59 2.84 -3.30
C ALA A 100 7.50 2.17 -4.67
N THR A 101 7.55 0.84 -4.74
CA THR A 101 7.43 0.08 -5.98
C THR A 101 6.08 0.31 -6.68
N TYR A 102 5.00 0.45 -5.91
CA TYR A 102 3.68 0.73 -6.48
C TYR A 102 3.52 2.22 -6.85
N ILE A 103 4.06 3.13 -6.03
CA ILE A 103 3.94 4.58 -6.23
C ILE A 103 4.79 5.06 -7.41
N ALA A 104 5.98 4.47 -7.63
CA ALA A 104 6.87 4.82 -8.74
C ALA A 104 6.37 4.38 -10.13
N GLY A 105 5.14 3.88 -10.23
CA GLY A 105 4.50 3.54 -11.49
C GLY A 105 4.63 2.07 -11.89
N GLY A 106 4.51 1.19 -10.88
CA GLY A 106 4.54 -0.27 -10.94
C GLY A 106 4.47 -0.85 -12.34
N LYS A 107 5.64 -1.29 -12.82
CA LYS A 107 5.82 -2.22 -13.94
C LYS A 107 6.78 -3.29 -13.46
#